data_AF-A0A7C8B688-F1
#
_entry.id   AF-A0A7C8B688-F1
#
_cell.length_a   1.000
_cell.length_b   1.000
_cell.length_c   1.000
_cell.angle_alpha   90.00
_cell.angle_beta   90.00
_cell.angle_gamma   90.00
#
_symmetry.space_group_name_H-M   'P 1'
#
loop_
_entity.id
_entity.type
_entity.pdbx_description
1 polymer ?
#
loop_
_entity_poly.entity_id
_entity_poly.type
_entity_poly.pdbx_seq_one_letter_code
_entity_poly.pdbx_strand_id
1 'polypeptide(L)' 'MERIEKEGYKLNISRYISTAQTEEEIDLQAVNEKLLSLTQSIETAKEKHNAFLKELGLSVLP' A
#
# COMPACT_ATOMS: atom_id res chain seq x y z
N MET A 1 16.60 38.71 16.84
CA MET A 1 16.20 38.78 18.26
C MET A 1 14.92 39.58 18.47
N GLU A 2 14.71 40.72 17.80
CA GLU A 2 13.52 41.57 17.96
C GLU A 2 12.14 40.86 17.84
N ARG A 3 12.00 39.86 16.97
CA ARG A 3 10.73 39.11 16.82
C ARG A 3 10.39 38.21 18.02
N ILE A 4 11.39 37.76 18.79
CA ILE A 4 11.19 36.85 19.95
C ILE A 4 10.80 37.64 21.20
N GLU A 5 11.33 38.87 21.35
CA GLU A 5 10.96 39.79 22.43
C GLU A 5 9.53 40.29 22.32
N LYS A 6 9.06 40.61 21.10
CA LYS A 6 7.66 41.05 20.88
C LYS A 6 6.62 40.00 21.24
N GLU A 7 6.96 38.72 21.13
CA GLU A 7 6.10 37.59 21.50
C GLU A 7 6.31 37.16 22.97
N GLY A 8 7.08 37.91 23.76
CA GLY A 8 7.27 37.71 25.19
C GLY A 8 8.11 36.49 25.57
N TYR A 9 9.09 36.11 24.74
CA TYR A 9 9.89 34.89 24.90
C TYR A 9 9.07 33.60 24.95
N LYS A 10 7.77 33.67 24.61
CA LYS A 10 6.93 32.50 24.43
C LYS A 10 7.34 31.85 23.12
N LEU A 11 8.08 30.75 23.23
CA LEU A 11 8.25 29.79 22.15
C LEU A 11 6.87 29.14 21.93
N ASN A 12 5.95 29.85 21.28
CA ASN A 12 4.73 29.27 20.72
C ASN A 12 5.16 28.37 19.55
N ILE A 13 5.84 27.27 19.89
CA ILE A 13 5.79 26.06 19.10
C ILE A 13 4.33 25.65 19.23
N SER A 14 3.51 26.13 18.29
CA SER A 14 2.25 25.48 17.96
C SER A 14 2.63 24.02 17.79
N ARG A 15 2.38 23.22 18.83
CA ARG A 15 2.62 21.78 18.81
C ARG A 15 2.02 21.33 17.48
N TYR A 16 2.80 20.71 16.60
CA TYR A 16 2.28 20.24 15.31
C TYR A 16 1.17 19.23 15.64
N ILE A 17 -0.05 19.72 15.79
CA ILE A 17 -1.22 18.89 16.02
C ILE A 17 -1.53 18.38 14.63
N SER A 18 -1.41 17.08 14.44
CA SER A 18 -1.81 16.46 13.18
C SER A 18 -3.26 16.83 12.93
N THR A 19 -3.50 17.63 11.89
CA THR A 19 -4.85 17.92 11.37
C THR A 19 -5.32 16.84 10.41
N ALA A 20 -4.62 15.69 10.38
CA ALA A 20 -5.00 14.57 9.53
C ALA A 20 -6.42 14.15 9.91
N GLN A 21 -7.32 14.22 8.93
CA GLN A 21 -8.64 13.63 9.05
C GLN A 21 -8.48 12.13 9.22
N THR A 22 -9.34 11.52 10.04
CA THR A 22 -9.41 10.08 10.19
C THR A 22 -9.61 9.44 8.82
N GLU A 23 -8.65 8.63 8.39
CA GLU A 23 -8.77 7.84 7.16
C GLU A 23 -9.89 6.81 7.32
N GLU A 24 -10.54 6.45 6.22
CA GLU A 24 -11.55 5.39 6.24
C GLU A 24 -10.94 4.09 6.76
N GLU A 25 -11.66 3.39 7.63
CA GLU A 25 -11.20 2.11 8.16
C GLU A 25 -11.08 1.10 7.02
N ILE A 26 -9.87 0.57 6.84
CA ILE A 26 -9.60 -0.48 5.87
C ILE A 26 -9.98 -1.81 6.50
N ASP A 27 -10.91 -2.53 5.87
CA ASP A 27 -11.16 -3.93 6.20
C ASP A 27 -9.99 -4.79 5.70
N LEU A 28 -9.04 -5.04 6.61
CA LEU A 28 -7.86 -5.85 6.34
C LEU A 28 -8.21 -7.30 5.97
N GLN A 29 -9.32 -7.83 6.48
CA GLN A 29 -9.75 -9.19 6.17
C GLN A 29 -10.26 -9.26 4.72
N ALA A 30 -11.12 -8.33 4.31
CA ALA A 30 -11.60 -8.24 2.93
C ALA A 30 -10.44 -8.02 1.94
N VAL A 31 -9.46 -7.18 2.29
CA VAL A 31 -8.25 -6.98 1.46
C VAL A 31 -7.46 -8.28 1.35
N ASN A 32 -7.25 -9.00 2.45
CA ASN A 32 -6.53 -10.26 2.44
C ASN A 32 -7.25 -11.33 1.59
N GLU A 33 -8.56 -11.47 1.72
CA GLU A 33 -9.37 -12.38 0.90
C GLU A 33 -9.26 -12.05 -0.59
N LYS A 34 -9.27 -10.76 -0.95
CA LYS A 34 -9.04 -10.30 -2.32
C LYS A 34 -7.63 -10.67 -2.81
N LEU A 35 -6.61 -10.51 -1.99
CA LEU A 35 -5.23 -10.90 -2.37
C LEU A 35 -5.11 -12.41 -2.60
N LEU A 36 -5.75 -13.22 -1.76
CA LEU A 36 -5.75 -14.68 -1.91
C LEU A 36 -6.43 -15.12 -3.21
N SER A 37 -7.61 -14.57 -3.50
CA SER A 37 -8.34 -14.89 -4.74
C SER A 37 -7.58 -14.46 -6.01
N LEU A 38 -6.91 -13.31 -5.98
CA LEU A 38 -6.05 -12.87 -7.07
C LEU A 38 -4.86 -13.81 -7.25
N THR A 39 -4.23 -14.24 -6.16
CA THR A 39 -3.09 -15.17 -6.19
C THR A 39 -3.48 -16.49 -6.85
N GLN A 40 -4.61 -17.09 -6.44
CA GLN A 40 -5.13 -18.32 -7.05
C GLN A 40 -5.43 -18.16 -8.54
N SER A 41 -5.97 -16.99 -8.93
CA SER A 41 -6.27 -16.68 -10.33
C SER A 41 -4.99 -16.59 -11.18
N ILE A 42 -3.95 -15.96 -10.63
CA ILE A 42 -2.64 -15.83 -11.28
C ILE A 42 -1.98 -17.21 -11.43
N GLU A 43 -2.00 -18.05 -10.40
CA GLU A 43 -1.46 -19.40 -10.47
C GLU A 43 -2.16 -20.23 -11.55
N THR A 44 -3.49 -20.23 -11.54
CA THR A 44 -4.29 -20.96 -12.54
C THR A 44 -4.01 -20.47 -13.97
N ALA A 45 -3.90 -19.15 -14.16
CA ALA A 45 -3.57 -18.57 -15.47
C ALA A 45 -2.14 -18.94 -15.90
N LYS A 46 -1.18 -18.90 -14.98
CA LYS A 46 0.21 -19.28 -15.24
C LYS A 46 0.31 -20.75 -15.63
N GLU A 47 -0.39 -21.64 -14.93
CA GLU A 47 -0.42 -23.07 -15.26
C GLU A 47 -0.95 -23.32 -16.68
N LYS A 48 -2.08 -22.69 -17.03
CA LYS A 48 -2.64 -22.77 -18.38
C LYS A 48 -1.67 -22.24 -19.44
N HIS A 49 -1.04 -21.10 -19.17
CA HIS A 49 -0.06 -20.52 -20.07
C HIS A 49 1.15 -21.46 -20.27
N ASN A 50 1.68 -22.02 -19.18
CA ASN A 50 2.80 -22.96 -19.22
C ASN A 50 2.44 -24.28 -19.90
N ALA A 51 1.17 -24.72 -19.85
CA ALA A 51 0.72 -25.86 -20.64
C ALA A 51 0.88 -25.59 -22.15
N PHE A 52 0.43 -24.43 -22.64
CA PHE A 52 0.63 -24.04 -24.04
C PHE A 52 2.12 -23.89 -24.41
N LEU A 53 2.94 -23.28 -23.54
CA LEU A 53 4.37 -23.15 -23.79
C LEU A 53 5.06 -24.52 -23.91
N LYS A 54 4.67 -25.49 -23.08
CA LYS A 54 5.19 -26.87 -23.16
C LYS A 54 4.81 -27.53 -24.49
N GLU A 55 3.57 -27.38 -24.93
CA GLU A 55 3.12 -27.91 -26.24
C GLU A 55 3.89 -27.29 -27.41
N LEU A 56 4.27 -26.02 -27.28
CA LEU A 56 5.07 -25.30 -28.27
C LEU A 56 6.60 -25.55 -28.15
N GLY A 57 7.04 -26.33 -27.15
CA GLY A 57 8.46 -26.58 -26.90
C GLY A 57 9.24 -25.36 -26.39
N LEU A 58 8.54 -24.37 -25.83
CA LEU A 58 9.11 -23.13 -25.30
C LEU A 58 9.39 -23.23 -23.79
N SER A 59 10.29 -22.38 -23.30
CA SER A 59 10.60 -22.29 -21.87
C SER A 59 9.40 -21.77 -21.09
N VAL A 60 9.08 -22.42 -19.97
CA VAL A 60 7.99 -22.02 -19.08
C VAL A 60 8.28 -20.72 -18.32
N LEU A 61 7.22 -20.04 -17.92
CA LEU A 61 7.28 -18.89 -17.02
C LEU A 61 7.56 -19.32 -15.56
N PRO A 62 8.30 -18.51 -14.77
CA PRO A 62 8.62 -18.78 -13.37
C PRO A 62 7.38 -18.81 -12.47
#